data_AF-A0A5B8MLX0-F1
#
_entry.id   AF-A0A5B8MLX0-F1
#
_cell.length_a   1.000
_cell.length_b   1.000
_cell.length_c   1.000
_cell.angle_alpha   90.00
_cell.angle_beta   90.00
_cell.angle_gamma   90.00
#
_symmetry.space_group_name_H-M   'P 1'
#
loop_
_entity.id
_entity.type
_entity.pdbx_description
1 polymer ?
#
loop_
_entity_poly.entity_id
_entity_poly.type
_entity_poly.pdbx_seq_one_letter_code
_entity_poly.pdbx_strand_id
1 'polypeptide(L)'
;MAYGGYANGTRFNHHKKREKRVWRREDHGHQDKPEEDGPGPGPSSKGKGGKGSSSSGGLNAEARPFTRLSAKAKPFAPLNGKLEEIERKKKELQEKIRAKKRKLKEDEVFKKRQQALRDAAKQSQDVAERRAKIARLQGGFEKVKKHMVDKAGGQDQNLPGSSNAQASNLKPTNKIKEVTREDVARVLHALNDYDVLEVNLASGSSEIRKNFLKLSRAFHPDKCRVDGSKEAFQRVSKAYTNLKKQHS
;
A
#
# COMPACT_ATOMS: atom_id res chain seq x y z
N MET A 1 11.63 -6.35 -71.54
CA MET A 1 12.72 -5.85 -70.68
C MET A 1 12.44 -4.38 -70.40
N ALA A 2 12.07 -4.05 -69.16
CA ALA A 2 11.87 -2.66 -68.74
C ALA A 2 12.61 -2.46 -67.41
N TYR A 3 13.70 -1.68 -67.46
CA TYR A 3 14.45 -1.25 -66.28
C TYR A 3 13.87 0.09 -65.80
N GLY A 4 13.26 0.10 -64.62
CA GLY A 4 12.69 1.28 -63.99
C GLY A 4 13.61 1.84 -62.90
N GLY A 5 14.09 3.06 -63.14
CA GLY A 5 13.87 4.23 -62.27
C GLY A 5 14.56 4.29 -60.91
N TYR A 6 15.56 5.17 -60.83
CA TYR A 6 16.38 5.52 -59.67
C TYR A 6 15.62 6.20 -58.52
N ALA A 7 16.15 5.94 -57.32
CA ALA A 7 15.83 6.57 -56.05
C ALA A 7 16.14 8.08 -56.01
N ASN A 8 15.40 8.83 -55.19
CA ASN A 8 15.97 9.96 -54.44
C ASN A 8 15.19 10.20 -53.14
N GLY A 9 15.89 10.03 -52.02
CA GLY A 9 15.39 10.20 -50.67
C GLY A 9 15.46 11.64 -50.20
N THR A 10 14.40 12.11 -49.55
CA THR A 10 14.36 13.39 -48.82
C THR A 10 14.57 13.10 -47.33
N ARG A 11 15.75 13.49 -46.81
CA ARG A 11 16.04 13.53 -45.37
C ARG A 11 15.38 14.78 -44.76
N PHE A 12 14.41 14.58 -43.88
CA PHE A 12 13.83 15.65 -43.08
C PHE A 12 14.63 15.84 -41.78
N ASN A 13 15.40 16.93 -41.70
CA ASN A 13 16.13 17.34 -40.51
C ASN A 13 15.14 17.97 -39.50
N HIS A 14 14.84 17.26 -38.40
CA HIS A 14 14.08 17.83 -37.30
C HIS A 14 15.01 18.43 -36.25
N HIS A 15 15.22 19.74 -36.36
CA HIS A 15 15.74 20.59 -35.32
C HIS A 15 14.63 20.80 -34.27
N LYS A 16 14.79 20.27 -33.04
CA LYS A 16 13.96 20.71 -31.90
C LYS A 16 14.84 21.24 -30.77
N LYS A 17 14.67 22.55 -30.55
CA LYS A 17 15.17 23.39 -29.47
C LYS A 17 15.03 22.70 -28.10
N ARG A 18 16.12 22.71 -27.33
CA ARG A 18 16.10 22.49 -25.88
C ARG A 18 15.66 23.80 -25.22
N GLU A 19 14.36 23.93 -24.94
CA GLU A 19 13.86 24.99 -24.07
C GLU A 19 14.05 24.61 -22.60
N LYS A 20 14.72 25.52 -21.88
CA LYS A 20 14.95 25.51 -20.45
C LYS A 20 13.60 25.68 -19.74
N ARG A 21 13.09 24.61 -19.10
CA ARG A 21 11.99 24.73 -18.14
C ARG A 21 12.57 24.90 -16.74
N VAL A 22 12.67 26.16 -16.33
CA VAL A 22 12.80 26.57 -14.93
C VAL A 22 11.53 26.11 -14.22
N TRP A 23 11.65 25.16 -13.30
CA TRP A 23 10.54 24.81 -12.41
C TRP A 23 10.50 25.82 -11.26
N ARG A 24 9.48 26.66 -11.34
CA ARG A 24 9.00 27.57 -10.31
C ARG A 24 8.59 26.73 -9.08
N ARG A 25 9.17 27.07 -7.93
CA ARG A 25 8.81 26.58 -6.61
C ARG A 25 7.38 27.07 -6.32
N GLU A 26 6.41 26.16 -6.32
CA GLU A 26 5.10 26.40 -5.72
C GLU A 26 5.10 25.82 -4.32
N ASP A 27 4.97 26.73 -3.35
CA ASP A 27 4.71 26.46 -1.95
C ASP A 27 3.30 25.86 -1.79
N HIS A 28 3.24 24.61 -1.39
CA HIS A 28 2.11 23.99 -0.70
C HIS A 28 2.76 23.04 0.32
N GLY A 29 2.60 23.19 1.62
CA GLY A 29 1.33 23.23 2.31
C GLY A 29 1.52 22.31 3.52
N HIS A 30 1.67 22.93 4.67
CA HIS A 30 1.68 22.34 6.00
C HIS A 30 0.39 21.54 6.27
N GLN A 31 0.42 20.66 7.27
CA GLN A 31 -0.67 19.81 7.83
C GLN A 31 -0.81 18.40 7.23
N ASP A 32 -1.04 17.31 7.96
CA ASP A 32 -1.16 17.07 9.40
C ASP A 32 -0.93 15.56 9.63
N LYS A 33 -0.43 15.21 10.82
CA LYS A 33 -0.29 13.83 11.30
C LYS A 33 -1.67 13.20 11.53
N PRO A 34 -1.94 11.97 11.07
CA PRO A 34 -2.98 11.14 11.65
C PRO A 34 -2.41 10.38 12.87
N GLU A 35 -2.95 10.68 14.05
CA GLU A 35 -2.86 9.82 15.22
C GLU A 35 -3.64 8.52 14.95
N GLU A 36 -3.01 7.38 15.22
CA GLU A 36 -3.66 6.08 15.17
C GLU A 36 -4.42 5.81 16.47
N ASP A 37 -5.75 5.80 16.37
CA ASP A 37 -6.64 5.17 17.35
C ASP A 37 -6.68 3.65 17.11
N GLY A 38 -6.00 2.91 17.99
CA GLY A 38 -6.13 1.45 18.14
C GLY A 38 -7.11 1.07 19.28
N PRO A 39 -7.81 -0.07 19.17
CA PRO A 39 -9.04 -0.37 19.91
C PRO A 39 -8.81 -0.92 21.33
N GLY A 40 -9.64 -0.44 22.27
CA GLY A 40 -9.66 -0.91 23.65
C GLY A 40 -10.40 -2.23 23.88
N PRO A 41 -9.97 -3.06 24.86
CA PRO A 41 -10.77 -4.13 25.42
C PRO A 41 -11.43 -3.71 26.75
N GLY A 42 -12.74 -3.96 26.85
CA GLY A 42 -13.42 -4.56 28.01
C GLY A 42 -13.49 -3.81 29.35
N PRO A 43 -14.70 -3.61 29.93
CA PRO A 43 -14.87 -3.05 31.27
C PRO A 43 -14.66 -4.12 32.36
N SER A 44 -13.64 -3.93 33.19
CA SER A 44 -13.48 -4.65 34.47
C SER A 44 -13.70 -3.68 35.63
N SER A 45 -14.78 -3.93 36.36
CA SER A 45 -15.11 -3.38 37.66
C SER A 45 -13.94 -3.45 38.66
N LYS A 46 -13.65 -2.35 39.34
CA LYS A 46 -13.26 -2.30 40.76
C LYS A 46 -13.26 -0.84 41.22
N GLY A 47 -14.19 -0.53 42.12
CA GLY A 47 -14.22 0.76 42.80
C GLY A 47 -13.04 0.91 43.77
N LYS A 48 -12.71 2.17 44.06
CA LYS A 48 -12.38 2.70 45.40
C LYS A 48 -12.05 4.20 45.31
N GLY A 49 -12.79 4.99 46.09
CA GLY A 49 -12.27 6.16 46.82
C GLY A 49 -11.85 7.39 46.03
N GLY A 50 -12.82 8.21 45.59
CA GLY A 50 -12.55 9.60 45.21
C GLY A 50 -12.53 10.51 46.44
N LYS A 51 -11.32 10.88 46.88
CA LYS A 51 -11.08 12.02 47.78
C LYS A 51 -11.32 13.32 46.99
N GLY A 52 -12.16 14.19 47.53
CA GLY A 52 -12.25 15.62 47.12
C GLY A 52 -10.90 16.30 47.30
N SER A 53 -10.45 17.10 46.33
CA SER A 53 -10.80 18.51 46.10
C SER A 53 -9.81 19.46 46.79
N SER A 54 -8.98 20.12 45.99
CA SER A 54 -8.48 21.47 46.30
C SER A 54 -7.89 22.10 45.03
N SER A 55 -8.75 22.44 44.06
CA SER A 55 -8.41 23.50 43.11
C SER A 55 -8.70 24.83 43.79
N SER A 56 -7.63 25.51 44.18
CA SER A 56 -7.62 26.89 44.66
C SER A 56 -8.07 27.83 43.54
N GLY A 57 -9.38 27.97 43.38
CA GLY A 57 -10.00 29.06 42.62
C GLY A 57 -10.17 30.26 43.55
N GLY A 58 -9.49 31.36 43.23
CA GLY A 58 -9.46 32.58 44.02
C GLY A 58 -10.86 33.11 44.35
N LEU A 59 -11.13 33.24 45.64
CA LEU A 59 -12.27 33.97 46.15
C LEU A 59 -11.90 35.46 46.12
N ASN A 60 -12.48 36.21 45.19
CA ASN A 60 -12.57 37.66 45.32
C ASN A 60 -13.32 37.96 46.63
N ALA A 61 -12.62 38.57 47.58
CA ALA A 61 -13.11 38.96 48.89
C ALA A 61 -14.03 40.19 48.81
N GLU A 62 -15.08 40.10 48.03
CA GLU A 62 -16.15 41.09 48.00
C GLU A 62 -17.46 40.39 48.34
N ALA A 63 -17.52 39.92 49.58
CA ALA A 63 -18.72 39.40 50.20
C ALA A 63 -19.72 40.55 50.34
N ARG A 64 -20.53 40.77 49.29
CA ARG A 64 -21.73 41.59 49.39
C ARG A 64 -22.58 41.04 50.54
N PRO A 65 -23.01 41.85 51.52
CA PRO A 65 -23.87 41.36 52.58
C PRO A 65 -25.14 40.79 51.92
N PHE A 66 -25.46 39.55 52.26
CA PHE A 66 -26.70 38.91 51.82
C PHE A 66 -27.88 39.79 52.24
N THR A 67 -28.47 40.50 51.28
CA THR A 67 -29.70 41.24 51.52
C THR A 67 -30.79 40.23 51.79
N ARG A 68 -31.36 40.28 53.00
CA ARG A 68 -32.51 39.47 53.39
C ARG A 68 -33.62 39.75 52.38
N LEU A 69 -33.93 38.76 51.55
CA LEU A 69 -34.95 38.86 50.51
C LEU A 69 -36.25 39.36 51.15
N SER A 70 -36.71 40.51 50.64
CA SER A 70 -37.98 41.13 50.99
C SER A 70 -39.11 40.09 50.94
N ALA A 71 -39.94 40.06 51.99
CA ALA A 71 -41.12 39.18 52.13
C ALA A 71 -42.24 39.42 51.09
N LYS A 72 -41.94 40.17 50.02
CA LYS A 72 -42.83 40.49 48.90
C LYS A 72 -42.36 39.88 47.58
N ALA A 73 -41.56 38.81 47.65
CA ALA A 73 -41.16 38.03 46.48
C ALA A 73 -42.39 37.33 45.88
N LYS A 74 -42.66 37.60 44.60
CA LYS A 74 -43.76 36.98 43.84
C LYS A 74 -43.56 35.45 43.82
N PRO A 75 -44.62 34.65 44.01
CA PRO A 75 -44.51 33.19 43.93
C PRO A 75 -43.96 32.80 42.55
N PHE A 76 -43.01 31.88 42.55
CA PHE A 76 -42.35 31.37 41.35
C PHE A 76 -43.40 30.86 40.37
N ALA A 77 -43.51 31.52 39.22
CA ALA A 77 -44.45 31.13 38.18
C ALA A 77 -44.06 29.75 37.62
N PRO A 78 -45.01 28.82 37.47
CA PRO A 78 -44.70 27.46 37.05
C PRO A 78 -44.19 27.44 35.60
N LEU A 79 -42.97 26.92 35.40
CA LEU A 79 -42.27 26.79 34.11
C LEU A 79 -42.87 25.71 33.18
N ASN A 80 -44.14 25.35 33.36
CA ASN A 80 -44.73 24.15 32.76
C ASN A 80 -44.72 24.17 31.22
N GLY A 81 -44.84 25.34 30.57
CA GLY A 81 -44.79 25.45 29.11
C GLY A 81 -43.40 25.39 28.49
N LYS A 82 -42.33 25.78 29.23
CA LYS A 82 -40.96 25.76 28.70
C LYS A 82 -40.37 24.34 28.67
N LEU A 83 -40.86 23.46 29.53
CA LEU A 83 -40.41 22.07 29.61
C LEU A 83 -40.85 21.26 28.37
N GLU A 84 -42.10 21.41 27.93
CA GLU A 84 -42.62 20.73 26.74
C GLU A 84 -41.88 21.16 25.45
N GLU A 85 -41.51 22.43 25.36
CA GLU A 85 -40.76 22.95 24.21
C GLU A 85 -39.32 22.38 24.17
N ILE A 86 -38.69 22.22 25.33
CA ILE A 86 -37.38 21.57 25.47
C ILE A 86 -37.47 20.09 25.05
N GLU A 87 -38.53 19.39 25.44
CA GLU A 87 -38.75 17.99 25.06
C GLU A 87 -38.98 17.81 23.55
N ARG A 88 -39.74 18.71 22.92
CA ARG A 88 -39.91 18.71 21.45
C ARG A 88 -38.60 18.95 20.73
N LYS A 89 -37.81 19.94 21.15
CA LYS A 89 -36.48 20.23 20.58
C LYS A 89 -35.52 19.04 20.74
N LYS A 90 -35.57 18.34 21.87
CA LYS A 90 -34.76 17.14 22.12
C LYS A 90 -35.13 16.00 21.17
N LYS A 91 -36.43 15.73 20.97
CA LYS A 91 -36.91 14.71 20.02
C LYS A 91 -36.52 15.04 18.58
N GLU A 92 -36.70 16.29 18.16
CA GLU A 92 -36.34 16.74 16.82
C GLU A 92 -34.83 16.60 16.54
N LEU A 93 -33.98 16.99 17.49
CA LEU A 93 -32.53 16.80 17.40
C LEU A 93 -32.16 15.31 17.33
N GLN A 94 -32.81 14.47 18.12
CA GLN A 94 -32.59 13.04 18.14
C GLN A 94 -32.96 12.38 16.79
N GLU A 95 -34.05 12.82 16.17
CA GLU A 95 -34.46 12.37 14.84
C GLU A 95 -33.50 12.84 13.74
N LYS A 96 -33.05 14.10 13.80
CA LYS A 96 -32.03 14.62 12.88
C LYS A 96 -30.72 13.82 12.98
N ILE A 97 -30.30 13.44 14.19
CA ILE A 97 -29.13 12.57 14.39
C ILE A 97 -29.37 11.20 13.77
N ARG A 98 -30.54 10.60 13.98
CA ARG A 98 -30.88 9.29 13.41
C ARG A 98 -30.93 9.31 11.88
N ALA A 99 -31.51 10.35 11.30
CA ALA A 99 -31.58 10.55 9.85
C ALA A 99 -30.18 10.72 9.25
N LYS A 100 -29.32 11.56 9.85
CA LYS A 100 -27.93 11.70 9.42
C LYS A 100 -27.14 10.39 9.51
N LYS A 101 -27.32 9.64 10.60
CA LYS A 101 -26.69 8.31 10.76
C LYS A 101 -27.17 7.30 9.70
N ARG A 102 -28.43 7.37 9.26
CA ARG A 102 -28.93 6.52 8.15
C ARG A 102 -28.28 6.89 6.82
N LYS A 103 -28.23 8.18 6.48
CA LYS A 103 -27.56 8.66 5.27
C LYS A 103 -26.09 8.25 5.21
N LEU A 104 -25.35 8.42 6.31
CA LEU A 104 -23.95 8.00 6.37
C LEU A 104 -23.78 6.48 6.13
N LYS A 105 -24.68 5.66 6.70
CA LYS A 105 -24.65 4.20 6.46
C LYS A 105 -24.99 3.84 5.01
N GLU A 106 -25.94 4.54 4.40
CA GLU A 106 -26.30 4.35 2.99
C GLU A 106 -25.13 4.73 2.07
N ASP A 107 -24.46 5.85 2.33
CA ASP A 107 -23.27 6.29 1.59
C ASP A 107 -22.10 5.30 1.74
N GLU A 108 -21.88 4.76 2.94
CA GLU A 108 -20.88 3.71 3.18
C GLU A 108 -21.19 2.43 2.41
N VAL A 109 -22.44 1.98 2.42
CA VAL A 109 -22.88 0.80 1.67
C VAL A 109 -22.73 1.05 0.17
N PHE A 110 -23.09 2.24 -0.31
CA PHE A 110 -22.92 2.62 -1.72
C PHE A 110 -21.44 2.62 -2.13
N LYS A 111 -20.55 3.21 -1.32
CA LYS A 111 -19.11 3.22 -1.56
C LYS A 111 -18.52 1.82 -1.56
N LYS A 112 -18.89 0.97 -0.60
CA LYS A 112 -18.47 -0.45 -0.54
C LYS A 112 -18.94 -1.22 -1.78
N ARG A 113 -20.17 -1.00 -2.23
CA ARG A 113 -20.70 -1.64 -3.45
C ARG A 113 -19.94 -1.21 -4.70
N GLN A 114 -19.64 0.09 -4.83
CA GLN A 114 -18.82 0.62 -5.92
C GLN A 114 -17.41 0.04 -5.91
N GLN A 115 -16.80 -0.10 -4.74
CA GLN A 115 -15.49 -0.71 -4.60
C GLN A 115 -15.51 -2.20 -4.98
N ALA A 116 -16.49 -2.96 -4.48
CA ALA A 116 -16.66 -4.37 -4.83
C ALA A 116 -16.84 -4.58 -6.36
N LEU A 117 -17.55 -3.67 -7.04
CA LEU A 117 -17.68 -3.69 -8.50
C LEU A 117 -16.35 -3.48 -9.21
N ARG A 118 -15.51 -2.54 -8.74
CA ARG A 118 -14.18 -2.30 -9.30
C ARG A 118 -13.24 -3.49 -9.08
N ASP A 119 -13.28 -4.07 -7.89
CA ASP A 119 -12.46 -5.24 -7.56
C ASP A 119 -12.88 -6.46 -8.37
N ALA A 120 -14.19 -6.69 -8.54
CA ALA A 120 -14.71 -7.75 -9.40
C ALA A 120 -14.30 -7.56 -10.88
N ALA A 121 -14.34 -6.32 -11.38
CA ALA A 121 -13.91 -6.00 -12.74
C ALA A 121 -12.41 -6.31 -12.95
N LYS A 122 -11.55 -5.91 -11.99
CA LYS A 122 -10.11 -6.19 -12.05
C LYS A 122 -9.82 -7.69 -12.00
N GLN A 123 -10.48 -8.42 -11.10
CA GLN A 123 -10.35 -9.88 -11.02
C GLN A 123 -10.79 -10.57 -12.31
N SER A 124 -11.84 -10.08 -12.98
CA SER A 124 -12.30 -10.66 -14.25
C SER A 124 -11.25 -10.52 -15.37
N GLN A 125 -10.52 -9.40 -15.41
CA GLN A 125 -9.43 -9.19 -16.36
C GLN A 125 -8.26 -10.15 -16.08
N ASP A 126 -7.87 -10.28 -14.81
CA ASP A 126 -6.78 -11.19 -14.41
C ASP A 126 -7.12 -12.66 -14.73
N VAL A 127 -8.38 -13.08 -14.50
CA VAL A 127 -8.84 -14.44 -14.83
C VAL A 127 -8.87 -14.64 -16.34
N ALA A 128 -9.36 -13.67 -17.11
CA ALA A 128 -9.38 -13.74 -18.57
C ALA A 128 -7.96 -13.83 -19.15
N GLU A 129 -7.02 -13.03 -18.65
CA GLU A 129 -5.63 -13.06 -19.08
C GLU A 129 -4.96 -14.39 -18.73
N ARG A 130 -5.15 -14.90 -17.51
CA ARG A 130 -4.64 -16.22 -17.10
C ARG A 130 -5.21 -17.32 -17.99
N ARG A 131 -6.51 -17.28 -18.28
CA ARG A 131 -7.17 -18.26 -19.16
C ARG A 131 -6.63 -18.18 -20.59
N ALA A 132 -6.43 -16.98 -21.14
CA ALA A 132 -5.85 -16.79 -22.46
C ALA A 132 -4.40 -17.30 -22.52
N LYS A 133 -3.62 -17.07 -21.47
CA LYS A 133 -2.24 -17.59 -21.37
C LYS A 133 -2.20 -19.11 -21.33
N ILE A 134 -3.09 -19.74 -20.56
CA ILE A 134 -3.22 -21.21 -20.52
C ILE A 134 -3.58 -21.74 -21.91
N ALA A 135 -4.57 -21.15 -22.59
CA ALA A 135 -4.97 -21.54 -23.94
C ALA A 135 -3.82 -21.40 -24.96
N ARG A 136 -3.04 -20.32 -24.89
CA ARG A 136 -1.88 -20.11 -25.77
C ARG A 136 -0.78 -21.14 -25.53
N LEU A 137 -0.53 -21.50 -24.27
CA LEU A 137 0.43 -22.55 -23.94
C LEU A 137 -0.04 -23.90 -24.46
N GLN A 138 -1.29 -24.27 -24.19
CA GLN A 138 -1.87 -25.55 -24.66
C GLN A 138 -1.85 -25.68 -26.19
N GLY A 139 -2.27 -24.65 -26.93
CA GLY A 139 -2.18 -24.66 -28.39
C GLY A 139 -0.74 -24.71 -28.92
N GLY A 140 0.22 -24.14 -28.19
CA GLY A 140 1.64 -24.29 -28.47
C GLY A 140 2.13 -25.73 -28.31
N PHE A 141 1.70 -26.42 -27.25
CA PHE A 141 2.03 -27.82 -27.00
C PHE A 141 1.40 -28.78 -28.03
N GLU A 142 0.15 -28.56 -28.42
CA GLU A 142 -0.50 -29.37 -29.46
C GLU A 142 0.20 -29.26 -30.82
N LYS A 143 0.67 -28.06 -31.17
CA LYS A 143 1.42 -27.85 -32.41
C LYS A 143 2.76 -28.61 -32.41
N VAL A 144 3.49 -28.59 -31.29
CA VAL A 144 4.72 -29.38 -31.12
C VAL A 144 4.42 -30.89 -31.18
N LYS A 145 3.34 -31.34 -30.54
CA LYS A 145 2.93 -32.75 -30.55
C LYS A 145 2.56 -33.22 -31.96
N LYS A 146 1.85 -32.40 -32.74
CA LYS A 146 1.52 -32.69 -34.13
C LYS A 146 2.79 -32.82 -34.99
N HIS A 147 3.74 -31.88 -34.86
CA HIS A 147 5.03 -31.97 -35.53
C HIS A 147 5.89 -33.17 -35.11
N MET A 148 5.72 -33.72 -33.89
CA MET A 148 6.38 -34.95 -33.47
C MET A 148 5.74 -36.21 -34.04
N VAL A 149 4.40 -36.24 -34.17
CA VAL A 149 3.67 -37.37 -34.76
C VAL A 149 3.91 -37.45 -36.28
N ASP A 150 3.90 -36.31 -36.96
CA ASP A 150 4.18 -36.25 -38.41
C ASP A 150 5.65 -36.64 -38.74
N LYS A 151 6.58 -36.47 -37.79
CA LYS A 151 8.01 -36.84 -37.94
C LYS A 151 8.30 -38.31 -37.65
N ALA A 152 7.34 -39.09 -37.14
CA ALA A 152 7.47 -40.52 -36.90
C ALA A 152 6.98 -41.39 -38.07
N GLY A 153 6.41 -40.79 -39.13
CA GLY A 153 5.72 -41.52 -40.21
C GLY A 153 6.25 -41.33 -41.64
N GLY A 154 7.36 -40.63 -41.89
CA GLY A 154 7.81 -40.33 -43.24
C GLY A 154 9.31 -40.17 -43.40
N GLN A 155 9.83 -40.74 -44.47
CA GLN A 155 11.25 -40.90 -44.84
C GLN A 155 12.07 -39.61 -44.83
N ASP A 156 13.36 -39.85 -44.60
CA ASP A 156 14.53 -39.04 -44.93
C ASP A 156 14.38 -38.23 -46.23
N GLN A 157 14.72 -36.94 -46.17
CA GLN A 157 15.64 -36.21 -47.07
C GLN A 157 15.44 -34.70 -46.92
N ASN A 158 16.56 -33.99 -46.74
CA ASN A 158 16.80 -32.57 -46.99
C ASN A 158 16.18 -31.51 -46.05
N LEU A 159 17.04 -31.00 -45.14
CA LEU A 159 16.90 -29.70 -44.49
C LEU A 159 17.28 -28.57 -45.46
N PRO A 160 16.45 -27.52 -45.61
CA PRO A 160 16.95 -26.17 -45.76
C PRO A 160 16.73 -25.39 -44.46
N GLY A 161 17.76 -24.67 -44.03
CA GLY A 161 17.76 -23.90 -42.80
C GLY A 161 16.60 -22.90 -42.72
N SER A 162 15.94 -22.86 -41.56
CA SER A 162 15.23 -21.68 -41.10
C SER A 162 15.79 -21.27 -39.76
N SER A 163 16.59 -20.23 -39.86
CA SER A 163 17.14 -19.40 -38.81
C SER A 163 16.09 -18.94 -37.79
N ASN A 164 16.58 -18.78 -36.55
CA ASN A 164 16.04 -17.88 -35.55
C ASN A 164 14.73 -18.25 -34.84
N ALA A 165 14.58 -19.51 -34.43
CA ALA A 165 13.94 -19.75 -33.14
C ALA A 165 14.97 -19.43 -32.06
N GLN A 166 14.99 -18.17 -31.61
CA GLN A 166 15.58 -17.82 -30.32
C GLN A 166 14.90 -18.72 -29.28
N ALA A 167 15.51 -19.89 -29.05
CA ALA A 167 15.56 -20.47 -27.73
C ALA A 167 15.98 -19.30 -26.85
N SER A 168 15.01 -18.72 -26.14
CA SER A 168 15.29 -17.80 -25.07
C SER A 168 16.05 -18.66 -24.06
N ASN A 169 17.36 -18.65 -24.25
CA ASN A 169 18.34 -18.80 -23.23
C ASN A 169 17.77 -17.97 -22.08
N LEU A 170 17.13 -18.63 -21.12
CA LEU A 170 16.65 -18.05 -19.88
C LEU A 170 17.90 -17.71 -19.09
N LYS A 171 18.70 -16.77 -19.62
CA LYS A 171 19.50 -15.88 -18.83
C LYS A 171 18.48 -15.31 -17.86
N PRO A 172 18.57 -15.59 -16.55
CA PRO A 172 17.63 -15.03 -15.60
C PRO A 172 17.77 -13.53 -15.80
N THR A 173 16.75 -12.92 -16.40
CA THR A 173 16.63 -11.48 -16.37
C THR A 173 16.46 -11.22 -14.88
N ASN A 174 17.57 -10.87 -14.23
CA ASN A 174 17.64 -10.35 -12.88
C ASN A 174 16.87 -9.02 -12.92
N LYS A 175 15.57 -9.08 -13.17
CA LYS A 175 14.64 -8.02 -12.79
C LYS A 175 14.71 -8.03 -11.29
N ILE A 176 15.59 -7.16 -10.79
CA ILE A 176 15.72 -6.84 -9.38
C ILE A 176 14.29 -6.52 -8.96
N LYS A 177 13.71 -7.34 -8.08
CA LYS A 177 12.40 -7.06 -7.52
C LYS A 177 12.50 -5.68 -6.88
N GLU A 178 11.59 -4.77 -7.25
CA GLU A 178 11.50 -3.48 -6.59
C GLU A 178 11.23 -3.75 -5.11
N VAL A 179 12.10 -3.22 -4.25
CA VAL A 179 12.01 -3.42 -2.81
C VAL A 179 10.83 -2.62 -2.29
N THR A 180 9.90 -3.31 -1.63
CA THR A 180 8.76 -2.66 -0.99
C THR A 180 9.12 -2.21 0.44
N ARG A 181 8.29 -1.34 1.04
CA ARG A 181 8.43 -0.97 2.46
C ARG A 181 8.32 -2.20 3.38
N GLU A 182 7.52 -3.19 2.99
CA GLU A 182 7.35 -4.46 3.72
C GLU A 182 8.65 -5.28 3.74
N ASP A 183 9.39 -5.30 2.62
CA ASP A 183 10.69 -5.97 2.55
C ASP A 183 11.72 -5.34 3.48
N VAL A 184 11.75 -4.01 3.55
CA VAL A 184 12.61 -3.26 4.48
C VAL A 184 12.25 -3.59 5.92
N ALA A 185 10.96 -3.51 6.28
CA ALA A 185 10.48 -3.83 7.62
C ALA A 185 10.84 -5.26 8.03
N ARG A 186 10.65 -6.23 7.13
CA ARG A 186 11.00 -7.63 7.35
C ARG A 186 12.49 -7.82 7.66
N VAL A 187 13.38 -7.17 6.91
CA VAL A 187 14.83 -7.26 7.16
C VAL A 187 15.22 -6.59 8.49
N LEU A 188 14.57 -5.48 8.85
CA LEU A 188 14.84 -4.77 10.10
C LEU A 188 14.33 -5.53 11.33
N HIS A 189 13.17 -6.18 11.23
CA HIS A 189 12.55 -6.95 12.32
C HIS A 189 13.01 -8.41 12.40
N ALA A 190 13.91 -8.86 11.50
CA ALA A 190 14.44 -10.21 11.52
C ALA A 190 15.28 -10.48 12.78
N LEU A 191 14.99 -11.61 13.45
CA LEU A 191 15.67 -12.02 14.68
C LEU A 191 17.06 -12.60 14.39
N ASN A 192 17.16 -13.46 13.36
CA ASN A 192 18.40 -14.17 13.06
C ASN A 192 19.05 -13.68 11.75
N ASP A 193 20.37 -13.85 11.65
CA ASP A 193 21.12 -13.48 10.44
C ASP A 193 20.75 -14.36 9.23
N TYR A 194 20.26 -15.59 9.45
CA TYR A 194 19.71 -16.48 8.42
C TYR A 194 18.40 -15.91 7.83
N ASP A 195 17.52 -15.38 8.69
CA ASP A 195 16.25 -14.78 8.28
C ASP A 195 16.46 -13.50 7.46
N VAL A 196 17.48 -12.70 7.84
CA VAL A 196 17.90 -11.49 7.10
C VAL A 196 18.29 -11.82 5.65
N LEU A 197 18.98 -12.94 5.44
CA LEU A 197 19.44 -13.37 4.11
C LEU A 197 18.47 -14.31 3.39
N GLU A 198 17.29 -14.60 3.97
CA GLU A 198 16.33 -15.58 3.43
C GLU A 198 16.99 -16.94 3.11
N VAL A 199 17.91 -17.39 3.96
CA VAL A 199 18.62 -18.68 3.81
C VAL A 199 18.23 -19.65 4.90
N ASN A 200 18.35 -20.94 4.63
CA ASN A 200 18.13 -21.98 5.63
C ASN A 200 19.37 -22.13 6.51
N LEU A 201 19.22 -22.67 7.73
CA LEU A 201 20.34 -22.98 8.61
C LEU A 201 21.27 -24.05 8.00
N ALA A 202 20.72 -24.94 7.16
CA ALA A 202 21.47 -25.93 6.41
C ALA A 202 22.10 -25.40 5.10
N SER A 203 21.93 -24.11 4.79
CA SER A 203 22.47 -23.50 3.57
C SER A 203 23.99 -23.38 3.64
N GLY A 204 24.67 -23.78 2.57
CA GLY A 204 26.13 -23.64 2.45
C GLY A 204 26.59 -22.23 2.09
N SER A 205 27.91 -21.99 2.19
CA SER A 205 28.55 -20.69 1.91
C SER A 205 28.23 -20.11 0.52
N SER A 206 28.03 -20.97 -0.48
CA SER A 206 27.61 -20.59 -1.85
C SER A 206 26.23 -19.93 -1.88
N GLU A 207 25.27 -20.47 -1.14
CA GLU A 207 23.90 -19.97 -1.09
C GLU A 207 23.81 -18.65 -0.31
N ILE A 208 24.54 -18.56 0.80
CA ILE A 208 24.69 -17.34 1.61
C ILE A 208 25.21 -16.19 0.74
N ARG A 209 26.27 -16.43 -0.05
CA ARG A 209 26.82 -15.42 -0.97
C ARG A 209 25.84 -15.03 -2.07
N LYS A 210 25.11 -16.00 -2.64
CA LYS A 210 24.13 -15.76 -3.70
C LYS A 210 22.99 -14.86 -3.22
N ASN A 211 22.43 -15.15 -2.05
CA ASN A 211 21.34 -14.36 -1.48
C ASN A 211 21.82 -12.98 -1.02
N PHE A 212 23.01 -12.87 -0.43
CA PHE A 212 23.65 -11.59 -0.15
C PHE A 212 23.74 -10.70 -1.39
N LEU A 213 24.29 -11.21 -2.50
CA LEU A 213 24.40 -10.44 -3.75
C LEU A 213 23.04 -10.00 -4.30
N LYS A 214 22.01 -10.84 -4.16
CA LYS A 214 20.64 -10.52 -4.57
C LYS A 214 20.05 -9.39 -3.74
N LEU A 215 20.13 -9.49 -2.40
CA LEU A 215 19.59 -8.49 -1.48
C LEU A 215 20.38 -7.19 -1.53
N SER A 216 21.71 -7.23 -1.57
CA SER A 216 22.55 -6.03 -1.69
C SER A 216 22.25 -5.22 -2.95
N ARG A 217 21.94 -5.87 -4.08
CA ARG A 217 21.55 -5.17 -5.31
C ARG A 217 20.15 -4.55 -5.22
N ALA A 218 19.27 -5.14 -4.43
CA ALA A 218 17.89 -4.69 -4.23
C ALA A 218 17.83 -3.51 -3.23
N PHE A 219 18.50 -3.63 -2.09
CA PHE A 219 18.54 -2.62 -1.01
C PHE A 219 19.63 -1.55 -1.19
N HIS A 220 20.32 -1.50 -2.33
CA HIS A 220 21.37 -0.51 -2.56
C HIS A 220 20.80 0.91 -2.49
N PRO A 221 21.40 1.84 -1.70
CA PRO A 221 20.82 3.17 -1.46
C PRO A 221 20.70 4.05 -2.72
N ASP A 222 21.45 3.74 -3.79
CA ASP A 222 21.33 4.40 -5.09
C ASP A 222 20.06 4.00 -5.87
N LYS A 223 19.62 2.74 -5.71
CA LYS A 223 18.52 2.15 -6.49
C LYS A 223 17.20 2.13 -5.74
N CYS A 224 17.28 2.02 -4.41
CA CYS A 224 16.12 1.99 -3.53
C CYS A 224 16.02 3.31 -2.77
N ARG A 225 14.97 4.09 -3.08
CA ARG A 225 14.66 5.37 -2.40
C ARG A 225 13.68 5.20 -1.24
N VAL A 226 13.46 3.96 -0.79
CA VAL A 226 12.53 3.67 0.32
C VAL A 226 13.18 4.05 1.64
N ASP A 227 12.40 4.68 2.51
CA ASP A 227 12.81 5.01 3.89
C ASP A 227 13.31 3.75 4.62
N GLY A 228 14.46 3.82 5.26
CA GLY A 228 15.07 2.67 5.94
C GLY A 228 15.86 1.70 5.05
N SER A 229 15.90 1.89 3.71
CA SER A 229 16.69 1.00 2.82
C SER A 229 18.18 0.96 3.18
N LYS A 230 18.74 2.08 3.66
CA LYS A 230 20.14 2.15 4.11
C LYS A 230 20.39 1.27 5.33
N GLU A 231 19.47 1.27 6.28
CA GLU A 231 19.56 0.48 7.50
C GLU A 231 19.41 -1.02 7.19
N ALA A 232 18.44 -1.37 6.33
CA ALA A 232 18.27 -2.74 5.86
C ALA A 232 19.53 -3.24 5.12
N PHE A 233 20.15 -2.42 4.27
CA PHE A 233 21.41 -2.78 3.59
C PHE A 233 22.56 -3.03 4.57
N GLN A 234 22.68 -2.22 5.62
CA GLN A 234 23.67 -2.43 6.68
C GLN A 234 23.40 -3.74 7.43
N ARG A 235 22.12 -4.04 7.74
CA ARG A 235 21.74 -5.29 8.40
C ARG A 235 22.09 -6.52 7.56
N VAL A 236 21.81 -6.49 6.26
CA VAL A 236 22.20 -7.54 5.29
C VAL A 236 23.72 -7.72 5.24
N SER A 237 24.49 -6.63 5.24
CA SER A 237 25.96 -6.68 5.21
C SER A 237 26.54 -7.27 6.50
N LYS A 238 25.96 -6.92 7.65
CA LYS A 238 26.34 -7.47 8.96
C LYS A 238 26.04 -8.97 9.04
N ALA A 239 24.84 -9.37 8.63
CA ALA A 239 24.43 -10.78 8.62
C ALA A 239 25.36 -11.64 7.76
N TYR A 240 25.69 -11.19 6.55
CA TYR A 240 26.64 -11.90 5.68
C TYR A 240 28.02 -12.05 6.33
N THR A 241 28.54 -11.01 6.98
CA THR A 241 29.84 -11.07 7.66
C THR A 241 29.84 -12.09 8.80
N ASN A 242 28.76 -12.16 9.57
CA ASN A 242 28.61 -13.12 10.66
C ASN A 242 28.51 -14.56 10.13
N LEU A 243 27.63 -14.79 9.16
CA LEU A 243 27.41 -16.11 8.57
C LEU A 243 28.66 -16.61 7.82
N LYS A 244 29.40 -15.72 7.17
CA LYS A 244 30.67 -16.07 6.53
C LYS A 244 31.70 -16.61 7.54
N LYS A 245 31.74 -16.07 8.76
CA LYS A 245 32.64 -16.57 9.82
C LYS A 245 32.21 -17.93 10.39
N GLN A 246 30.91 -18.20 10.38
CA GLN A 246 30.37 -19.48 10.87
C GLN A 246 30.53 -20.62 9.85
N HIS A 247 30.58 -20.28 8.55
CA HIS A 247 30.63 -21.22 7.43
C HIS A 247 31.98 -21.19 6.67
N SER A 248 33.04 -20.66 7.28
CA SER A 248 34.43 -20.67 6.77
C SER A 248 35.25 -21.74 7.43
#